data_AF-A0A3D1KCS0-F1
#
_entry.id   AF-A0A3D1KCS0-F1
#
_cell.length_a   1.000
_cell.length_b   1.000
_cell.length_c   1.000
_cell.angle_alpha   90.00
_cell.angle_beta   90.00
_cell.angle_gamma   90.00
#
_symmetry.space_group_name_H-M   'P 1'
#
loop_
_entity.id
_entity.type
_entity.pdbx_description
1 polymer ?
#
loop_
_entity_poly.entity_id
_entity_poly.type
_entity_poly.pdbx_seq_one_letter_code
_entity_poly.pdbx_strand_id
1 'polypeptide(L)'
;MEHWRPAGNCITMKIILPLLIFFSALLGFAQPDGGKKIIIEDVPAVVQRSDFCGEACVEMYLKKLGSDITQDEVFNVSGLDPVQGKGCYTGDLLKALGTLGFNLGDFSRICPKVSPLKPEESNKCFDEMLADLKIGIPSIVCMHYNEDAASPEHFRLILGYDPNTDEIVYNEPAEQDGAYRKMKREIFLKLWPLKYAADEWTLVRIPLDVDKAKIKTPERKPPVVRKIMGRTGCIEEVKSLPFTNADYMQHVRMLKDKYSDRKLHFIVQHPFVVTGDLDALTMKGCSDKTIRWTVRMLMKSYFEFYPSRILTVWLLKDAKSFNEYCELITGDEPGTPYGFYSDRCDALIMNIGTGGGTLVHEIVHPFIEANFPECPSWLNEGLGSLYEQSSERDGNIIGLTNWRLAGLQNAIKLKQLPDFETLTGYDSLQFYNTRKGDNYAQSRYLCYYLQEKGLLFKFYKEFHANCKEDPTGYKSLMKILGVKDMKKFQEEWQKYVMKLTFP
;
A
#
# COMPACT_ATOMS: atom_id res chain seq x y z
N MET A 1 9.51 -18.89 -74.35
CA MET A 1 9.64 -17.68 -75.18
C MET A 1 10.13 -16.57 -74.29
N GLU A 2 11.22 -15.87 -74.53
CA GLU A 2 12.38 -16.00 -75.41
C GLU A 2 13.25 -14.80 -74.97
N HIS A 3 14.57 -14.95 -75.03
CA HIS A 3 15.52 -13.89 -74.79
C HIS A 3 15.21 -12.64 -75.63
N TRP A 4 15.64 -11.45 -75.18
CA TRP A 4 16.58 -10.60 -75.94
C TRP A 4 16.95 -9.31 -75.19
N ARG A 5 18.26 -9.12 -74.98
CA ARG A 5 18.90 -7.78 -75.01
C ARG A 5 19.22 -7.44 -76.47
N PRO A 6 19.36 -6.16 -76.81
CA PRO A 6 20.68 -5.76 -77.31
C PRO A 6 21.15 -4.37 -76.82
N ALA A 7 22.43 -4.13 -77.07
CA ALA A 7 23.25 -3.02 -76.63
C ALA A 7 23.25 -1.81 -77.58
N GLY A 8 23.74 -0.68 -77.06
CA GLY A 8 24.62 0.25 -77.79
C GLY A 8 23.97 1.51 -78.38
N ASN A 9 24.35 2.69 -77.88
CA ASN A 9 25.18 3.61 -78.67
C ASN A 9 25.64 4.84 -77.86
N CYS A 10 26.94 5.10 -77.97
CA CYS A 10 27.63 6.33 -77.58
C CYS A 10 27.14 7.52 -78.41
N ILE A 11 26.86 8.66 -77.75
CA ILE A 11 26.97 9.98 -78.37
C ILE A 11 27.81 10.86 -77.46
N THR A 12 29.01 11.15 -77.95
CA THR A 12 29.92 12.19 -77.46
C THR A 12 29.33 13.57 -77.70
N MET A 13 29.20 14.38 -76.65
CA MET A 13 28.88 15.79 -76.79
C MET A 13 29.96 16.62 -76.08
N LYS A 14 30.82 17.24 -76.90
CA LYS A 14 31.79 18.25 -76.49
C LYS A 14 31.04 19.47 -75.95
N ILE A 15 31.29 19.85 -74.69
CA ILE A 15 30.86 21.12 -74.15
C ILE A 15 32.06 22.08 -74.15
N ILE A 16 31.87 23.18 -74.88
CA ILE A 16 32.75 24.32 -75.00
C ILE A 16 32.69 25.12 -73.70
N LEU A 17 33.86 25.43 -73.15
CA LEU A 17 34.08 26.32 -72.02
C LEU A 17 33.86 27.78 -72.46
N PRO A 18 33.12 28.60 -71.69
CA PRO A 18 33.50 30.00 -71.55
C PRO A 18 33.87 30.30 -70.11
N LEU A 19 35.10 30.81 -69.97
CA LEU A 19 35.63 31.49 -68.80
C LEU A 19 34.64 32.61 -68.39
N LEU A 20 34.06 32.50 -67.20
CA LEU A 20 33.35 33.60 -66.56
C LEU A 20 33.91 33.77 -65.15
N ILE A 21 34.64 34.88 -65.02
CA ILE A 21 35.28 35.40 -63.82
C ILE A 21 34.20 35.58 -62.75
N PHE A 22 34.20 34.74 -61.72
CA PHE A 22 33.34 34.91 -60.56
C PHE A 22 34.02 35.83 -59.55
N PHE A 23 33.41 36.99 -59.34
CA PHE A 23 33.65 37.88 -58.22
C PHE A 23 33.47 37.10 -56.91
N SER A 24 34.51 37.06 -56.09
CA SER A 24 34.48 36.56 -54.73
C SER A 24 33.65 37.48 -53.84
N ALA A 25 32.36 37.16 -53.67
CA ALA A 25 31.59 37.64 -52.54
C ALA A 25 31.74 36.61 -51.42
N LEU A 26 32.51 36.96 -50.39
CA LEU A 26 32.50 36.29 -49.09
C LEU A 26 31.09 36.38 -48.49
N LEU A 27 30.25 35.40 -48.78
CA LEU A 27 29.14 35.03 -47.90
C LEU A 27 29.73 34.05 -46.90
N GLY A 28 30.16 34.59 -45.75
CA GLY A 28 30.43 33.78 -44.58
C GLY A 28 29.14 33.06 -44.18
N PHE A 29 29.03 31.79 -44.53
CA PHE A 29 28.18 30.89 -43.77
C PHE A 29 28.82 30.81 -42.38
N ALA A 30 28.25 31.54 -41.43
CA ALA A 30 28.50 31.28 -40.02
C ALA A 30 28.15 29.80 -39.78
N GLN A 31 29.15 28.99 -39.45
CA GLN A 31 28.88 27.76 -38.72
C GLN A 31 28.05 28.16 -37.49
N PRO A 32 26.94 27.49 -37.18
CA PRO A 32 26.32 27.69 -35.88
C PRO A 32 27.39 27.38 -34.85
N ASP A 33 27.70 28.35 -33.98
CA ASP A 33 28.55 28.13 -32.81
C ASP A 33 27.90 26.98 -32.02
N GLY A 34 28.41 25.76 -32.22
CA GLY A 34 27.85 24.55 -31.64
C GLY A 34 27.99 24.62 -30.13
N GLY A 35 26.90 24.97 -29.45
CA GLY A 35 26.88 25.09 -28.00
C GLY A 35 27.30 23.76 -27.36
N LYS A 36 28.00 23.85 -26.23
CA LYS A 36 28.35 22.65 -25.44
C LYS A 36 27.06 22.04 -24.88
N LYS A 37 26.85 20.75 -25.13
CA LYS A 37 25.77 19.96 -24.50
C LYS A 37 25.86 20.08 -22.97
N ILE A 38 24.74 20.41 -22.34
CA ILE A 38 24.60 20.50 -20.88
C ILE A 38 23.95 19.20 -20.42
N ILE A 39 24.59 18.47 -19.52
CA ILE A 39 24.04 17.22 -19.00
C ILE A 39 24.55 16.97 -17.58
N ILE A 40 23.63 16.57 -16.71
CA ILE A 40 23.93 16.04 -15.38
C ILE A 40 24.03 14.52 -15.53
N GLU A 41 25.27 14.03 -15.53
CA GLU A 41 25.60 12.62 -15.75
C GLU A 41 25.36 11.76 -14.48
N ASP A 42 25.41 10.44 -14.64
CA ASP A 42 25.33 9.44 -13.57
C ASP A 42 24.08 9.48 -12.66
N VAL A 43 22.96 10.01 -13.15
CA VAL A 43 21.68 9.99 -12.44
C VAL A 43 20.98 8.66 -12.71
N PRO A 44 20.80 7.80 -11.69
CA PRO A 44 20.18 6.50 -11.90
C PRO A 44 18.71 6.67 -12.29
N ALA A 45 18.21 5.79 -13.15
CA ALA A 45 16.77 5.68 -13.40
C ALA A 45 16.10 4.90 -12.26
N VAL A 46 14.90 5.34 -11.89
CA VAL A 46 14.02 4.72 -10.90
C VAL A 46 12.64 4.64 -11.54
N VAL A 47 12.09 3.43 -11.62
CA VAL A 47 10.71 3.23 -12.06
C VAL A 47 9.78 3.62 -10.91
N GLN A 48 8.79 4.46 -11.21
CA GLN A 48 7.79 4.84 -10.22
C GLN A 48 6.92 3.66 -9.81
N ARG A 49 6.50 3.65 -8.54
CA ARG A 49 5.26 2.99 -8.14
C ARG A 49 4.08 3.73 -8.77
N SER A 50 2.90 3.12 -8.76
CA SER A 50 1.71 3.75 -9.33
C SER A 50 1.51 5.15 -8.74
N ASP A 51 1.39 6.14 -9.62
CA ASP A 51 1.22 7.57 -9.28
C ASP A 51 2.40 8.27 -8.59
N PHE A 52 3.58 7.65 -8.46
CA PHE A 52 4.76 8.20 -7.78
C PHE A 52 5.78 8.88 -8.71
N CYS A 53 5.32 9.52 -9.78
CA CYS A 53 6.22 10.16 -10.75
C CYS A 53 7.13 11.23 -10.11
N GLY A 54 6.58 12.07 -9.23
CA GLY A 54 7.35 13.11 -8.54
C GLY A 54 8.32 12.53 -7.51
N GLU A 55 7.85 11.58 -6.71
CA GLU A 55 8.64 10.90 -5.68
C GLU A 55 9.80 10.11 -6.28
N ALA A 56 9.58 9.42 -7.40
CA ALA A 56 10.64 8.73 -8.14
C ALA A 56 11.68 9.71 -8.68
N CYS A 57 11.27 10.87 -9.21
CA CYS A 57 12.22 11.90 -9.64
C CYS A 57 13.12 12.40 -8.50
N VAL A 58 12.55 12.58 -7.29
CA VAL A 58 13.31 12.95 -6.10
C VAL A 58 14.27 11.82 -5.68
N GLU A 59 13.82 10.57 -5.68
CA GLU A 59 14.66 9.40 -5.38
C GLU A 59 15.87 9.30 -6.34
N MET A 60 15.66 9.47 -7.66
CA MET A 60 16.74 9.43 -8.65
C MET A 60 17.86 10.42 -8.30
N TYR A 61 17.50 11.67 -7.98
CA TYR A 61 18.48 12.70 -7.68
C TYR A 61 19.13 12.51 -6.29
N LEU A 62 18.36 12.09 -5.28
CA LEU A 62 18.92 11.73 -3.98
C LEU A 62 19.94 10.57 -4.09
N LYS A 63 19.66 9.56 -4.92
CA LYS A 63 20.61 8.48 -5.22
C LYS A 63 21.87 8.98 -5.92
N LYS A 64 21.76 9.91 -6.89
CA LYS A 64 22.93 10.59 -7.49
C LYS A 64 23.81 11.25 -6.42
N LEU A 65 23.19 11.82 -5.39
CA LEU A 65 23.87 12.45 -4.26
C LEU A 65 24.37 11.44 -3.22
N GLY A 66 24.13 10.13 -3.39
CA GLY A 66 24.55 9.06 -2.48
C GLY A 66 23.65 8.87 -1.27
N SER A 67 22.42 9.39 -1.32
CA SER A 67 21.37 9.10 -0.34
C SER A 67 20.58 7.87 -0.77
N ASP A 68 20.16 7.06 0.20
CA ASP A 68 19.35 5.85 -0.02
C ASP A 68 17.85 6.08 0.21
N ILE A 69 17.43 7.35 0.34
CA ILE A 69 16.02 7.74 0.49
C ILE A 69 15.23 7.30 -0.74
N THR A 70 14.17 6.54 -0.50
CA THR A 70 13.28 5.97 -1.53
C THR A 70 12.08 6.85 -1.84
N GLN A 71 11.41 6.61 -2.96
CA GLN A 71 10.13 7.28 -3.30
C GLN A 71 9.04 7.08 -2.25
N ASP A 72 9.03 5.93 -1.56
CA ASP A 72 8.12 5.69 -0.43
C ASP A 72 8.42 6.65 0.73
N GLU A 73 9.69 6.85 1.06
CA GLU A 73 10.12 7.78 2.09
C GLU A 73 9.80 9.23 1.70
N VAL A 74 9.95 9.60 0.42
CA VAL A 74 9.53 10.91 -0.10
C VAL A 74 8.03 11.12 0.12
N PHE A 75 7.19 10.13 -0.25
CA PHE A 75 5.75 10.19 0.02
C PHE A 75 5.46 10.30 1.52
N ASN A 76 6.10 9.46 2.34
CA ASN A 76 5.85 9.42 3.78
C ASN A 76 6.17 10.76 4.47
N VAL A 77 7.22 11.47 4.06
CA VAL A 77 7.57 12.79 4.63
C VAL A 77 6.75 13.96 4.07
N SER A 78 6.03 13.77 2.96
CA SER A 78 5.07 14.78 2.47
C SER A 78 3.95 15.01 3.48
N GLY A 79 3.58 13.97 4.24
CA GLY A 79 2.42 13.96 5.12
C GLY A 79 1.09 13.98 4.37
N LEU A 80 1.07 13.63 3.08
CA LEU A 80 -0.15 13.40 2.32
C LEU A 80 -0.91 12.21 2.92
N ASP A 81 -2.22 12.38 3.11
CA ASP A 81 -3.07 11.32 3.65
C ASP A 81 -3.19 10.17 2.63
N PRO A 82 -2.76 8.95 2.96
CA PRO A 82 -2.86 7.80 2.05
C PRO A 82 -4.28 7.48 1.60
N VAL A 83 -5.31 7.89 2.35
CA VAL A 83 -6.73 7.76 1.96
C VAL A 83 -7.04 8.48 0.65
N GLN A 84 -6.24 9.46 0.23
CA GLN A 84 -6.46 10.13 -1.06
C GLN A 84 -6.21 9.18 -2.24
N GLY A 85 -5.39 8.13 -2.10
CA GLY A 85 -5.13 7.14 -3.17
C GLY A 85 -4.41 7.73 -4.38
N LYS A 86 -3.60 8.77 -4.15
CA LYS A 86 -2.79 9.44 -5.17
C LYS A 86 -1.41 9.78 -4.62
N GLY A 87 -0.44 9.91 -5.52
CA GLY A 87 0.89 10.43 -5.21
C GLY A 87 0.90 11.93 -4.95
N CYS A 88 2.09 12.44 -4.63
CA CYS A 88 2.30 13.85 -4.31
C CYS A 88 2.04 14.73 -5.53
N TYR A 89 1.18 15.72 -5.37
CA TYR A 89 1.09 16.82 -6.32
C TYR A 89 2.13 17.89 -5.93
N THR A 90 2.26 18.95 -6.71
CA THR A 90 3.29 20.00 -6.53
C THR A 90 3.40 20.48 -5.08
N GLY A 91 2.27 20.80 -4.42
CA GLY A 91 2.28 21.27 -3.03
C GLY A 91 2.80 20.23 -2.03
N ASP A 92 2.40 18.97 -2.18
CA ASP A 92 2.82 17.86 -1.32
C ASP A 92 4.32 17.57 -1.52
N LEU A 93 4.78 17.59 -2.77
CA LEU A 93 6.18 17.34 -3.11
C LEU A 93 7.10 18.45 -2.60
N LEU A 94 6.68 19.72 -2.67
CA LEU A 94 7.42 20.83 -2.07
C LEU A 94 7.55 20.69 -0.55
N LYS A 95 6.49 20.23 0.13
CA LYS A 95 6.55 19.94 1.57
C LYS A 95 7.51 18.80 1.89
N ALA A 96 7.52 17.73 1.08
CA ALA A 96 8.48 16.64 1.20
C ALA A 96 9.93 17.15 1.00
N LEU A 97 10.18 17.89 -0.09
CA LEU A 97 11.48 18.47 -0.39
C LEU A 97 12.00 19.39 0.72
N GLY A 98 11.15 20.27 1.26
CA GLY A 98 11.51 21.11 2.41
C GLY A 98 11.87 20.31 3.66
N THR A 99 11.16 19.19 3.91
CA THR A 99 11.46 18.27 5.01
C THR A 99 12.80 17.56 4.81
N LEU A 100 13.13 17.20 3.57
CA LEU A 100 14.38 16.54 3.19
C LEU A 100 15.58 17.51 3.08
N GLY A 101 15.36 18.81 3.23
CA GLY A 101 16.43 19.82 3.28
C GLY A 101 16.71 20.54 1.97
N PHE A 102 15.88 20.37 0.94
CA PHE A 102 15.99 21.12 -0.31
C PHE A 102 15.67 22.60 -0.11
N ASN A 103 16.36 23.44 -0.86
CA ASN A 103 16.09 24.85 -0.96
C ASN A 103 14.99 25.10 -2.00
N LEU A 104 13.81 25.51 -1.54
CA LEU A 104 12.65 25.71 -2.42
C LEU A 104 12.70 27.06 -3.16
N GLY A 105 13.57 27.99 -2.75
CA GLY A 105 13.66 29.31 -3.35
C GLY A 105 12.32 30.08 -3.32
N ASP A 106 12.08 30.89 -4.37
CA ASP A 106 10.83 31.64 -4.54
C ASP A 106 9.78 30.80 -5.27
N PHE A 107 8.59 30.68 -4.68
CA PHE A 107 7.45 29.97 -5.26
C PHE A 107 7.04 30.53 -6.62
N SER A 108 7.26 31.83 -6.88
CA SER A 108 6.97 32.45 -8.18
C SER A 108 7.82 31.87 -9.32
N ARG A 109 8.99 31.30 -9.01
CA ARG A 109 9.86 30.58 -9.95
C ARG A 109 9.46 29.11 -10.12
N ILE A 110 8.73 28.55 -9.16
CA ILE A 110 8.27 27.15 -9.21
C ILE A 110 7.01 26.99 -10.04
N CYS A 111 6.04 27.90 -9.85
CA CYS A 111 4.75 27.89 -10.52
C CYS A 111 4.44 29.23 -11.22
N PRO A 112 5.29 29.74 -12.13
CA PRO A 112 5.00 30.98 -12.82
C PRO A 112 3.71 30.87 -13.64
N LYS A 113 2.96 31.96 -13.63
CA LYS A 113 1.80 32.20 -14.49
C LYS A 113 2.28 32.84 -15.77
N VAL A 114 1.88 32.28 -16.90
CA VAL A 114 2.28 32.76 -18.23
C VAL A 114 1.05 32.95 -19.12
N SER A 115 1.09 33.94 -19.99
CA SER A 115 0.03 34.18 -20.96
C SER A 115 0.28 33.39 -22.25
N PRO A 116 -0.73 32.70 -22.82
CA PRO A 116 -0.62 32.09 -24.15
C PRO A 116 -0.34 33.11 -25.26
N LEU A 117 -0.65 34.39 -25.02
CA LEU A 117 -0.39 35.49 -25.96
C LEU A 117 1.07 35.99 -25.90
N LYS A 118 1.87 35.48 -24.95
CA LYS A 118 3.25 35.91 -24.70
C LYS A 118 4.22 34.72 -24.59
N PRO A 119 4.54 34.03 -25.70
CA PRO A 119 5.43 32.86 -25.69
C PRO A 119 6.82 33.14 -25.09
N GLU A 120 7.27 34.39 -25.07
CA GLU A 120 8.49 34.85 -24.43
C GLU A 120 8.52 34.57 -22.92
N GLU A 121 7.37 34.53 -22.24
CA GLU A 121 7.29 34.23 -20.80
C GLU A 121 7.66 32.75 -20.52
N SER A 122 7.19 31.83 -21.36
CA SER A 122 7.60 30.41 -21.30
C SER A 122 9.07 30.22 -21.66
N ASN A 123 9.58 30.95 -22.66
CA ASN A 123 10.99 30.89 -23.03
C ASN A 123 11.90 31.41 -21.91
N LYS A 124 11.49 32.47 -21.19
CA LYS A 124 12.21 32.92 -20.00
C LYS A 124 12.30 31.83 -18.93
N CYS A 125 11.19 31.13 -18.67
CA CYS A 125 11.18 30.01 -17.72
C CYS A 125 12.11 28.87 -18.15
N PHE A 126 12.19 28.60 -19.46
CA PHE A 126 13.13 27.65 -20.04
C PHE A 126 14.60 28.10 -19.88
N ASP A 127 14.91 29.37 -20.15
CA ASP A 127 16.26 29.92 -20.01
C ASP A 127 16.74 29.87 -18.55
N GLU A 128 15.85 30.13 -17.59
CA GLU A 128 16.12 29.94 -16.16
C GLU A 128 16.39 28.46 -15.82
N MET A 129 15.76 27.50 -16.52
CA MET A 129 16.01 26.07 -16.34
C MET A 129 17.37 25.68 -16.89
N LEU A 130 17.74 26.22 -18.06
CA LEU A 130 19.07 26.05 -18.61
C LEU A 130 20.16 26.65 -17.71
N ALA A 131 19.89 27.78 -17.05
CA ALA A 131 20.82 28.37 -16.11
C ALA A 131 21.10 27.45 -14.91
N ASP A 132 20.06 26.84 -14.33
CA ASP A 132 20.19 25.87 -13.24
C ASP A 132 20.95 24.61 -13.68
N LEU A 133 20.63 24.07 -14.86
CA LEU A 133 21.32 22.90 -15.40
C LEU A 133 22.83 23.14 -15.61
N LYS A 134 23.22 24.36 -16.02
CA LYS A 134 24.65 24.74 -16.19
C LYS A 134 25.44 24.69 -14.89
N ILE A 135 24.77 24.90 -13.75
CA ILE A 135 25.39 24.82 -12.42
C ILE A 135 25.09 23.47 -11.72
N GLY A 136 24.55 22.50 -12.45
CA GLY A 136 24.34 21.13 -11.97
C GLY A 136 23.06 20.92 -11.16
N ILE A 137 22.08 21.84 -11.23
CA ILE A 137 20.80 21.71 -10.54
C ILE A 137 19.74 21.19 -11.54
N PRO A 138 19.25 19.95 -11.38
CA PRO A 138 18.18 19.44 -12.23
C PRO A 138 16.82 20.02 -11.80
N SER A 139 15.80 19.83 -12.64
CA SER A 139 14.44 20.26 -12.33
C SER A 139 13.45 19.13 -12.52
N ILE A 140 12.49 18.98 -11.60
CA ILE A 140 11.27 18.22 -11.85
C ILE A 140 10.30 19.12 -12.59
N VAL A 141 9.76 18.69 -13.71
CA VAL A 141 8.76 19.44 -14.49
C VAL A 141 7.45 18.68 -14.51
N CYS A 142 6.34 19.33 -14.16
CA CYS A 142 5.00 18.79 -14.41
C CYS A 142 4.54 19.19 -15.81
N MET A 143 4.11 18.23 -16.60
CA MET A 143 3.67 18.44 -17.98
C MET A 143 2.64 17.39 -18.38
N HIS A 144 1.99 17.58 -19.53
CA HIS A 144 1.20 16.50 -20.11
C HIS A 144 2.10 15.34 -20.56
N TYR A 145 1.67 14.09 -20.29
CA TYR A 145 2.41 12.89 -20.69
C TYR A 145 2.70 12.86 -22.20
N ASN A 146 1.71 13.17 -23.02
CA ASN A 146 1.80 13.28 -24.47
C ASN A 146 0.89 14.41 -25.01
N GLU A 147 0.79 14.55 -26.33
CA GLU A 147 0.00 15.61 -26.99
C GLU A 147 -1.52 15.36 -27.03
N ASP A 148 -1.99 14.20 -26.56
CA ASP A 148 -3.40 13.88 -26.54
C ASP A 148 -4.14 14.83 -25.59
N ALA A 149 -5.31 15.33 -26.02
CA ALA A 149 -6.07 16.30 -25.23
C ALA A 149 -6.55 15.76 -23.86
N ALA A 150 -6.63 14.43 -23.71
CA ALA A 150 -6.97 13.74 -22.47
C ALA A 150 -5.74 13.24 -21.69
N SER A 151 -4.54 13.62 -22.12
CA SER A 151 -3.29 13.15 -21.50
C SER A 151 -3.22 13.58 -20.04
N PRO A 152 -2.93 12.64 -19.12
CA PRO A 152 -2.71 12.99 -17.72
C PRO A 152 -1.47 13.88 -17.57
N GLU A 153 -1.45 14.61 -16.47
CA GLU A 153 -0.26 15.30 -15.98
C GLU A 153 0.76 14.29 -15.46
N HIS A 154 2.04 14.59 -15.63
CA HIS A 154 3.13 13.69 -15.30
C HIS A 154 4.41 14.48 -14.97
N PHE A 155 5.11 14.05 -13.92
CA PHE A 155 6.39 14.63 -13.53
C PHE A 155 7.57 13.94 -14.23
N ARG A 156 8.48 14.73 -14.82
CA ARG A 156 9.73 14.25 -15.41
C ARG A 156 10.93 14.95 -14.81
N LEU A 157 12.05 14.23 -14.66
CA LEU A 157 13.30 14.79 -14.15
C LEU A 157 14.15 15.28 -15.32
N ILE A 158 14.28 16.59 -15.47
CA ILE A 158 15.09 17.23 -16.51
C ILE A 158 16.55 17.27 -16.08
N LEU A 159 17.43 16.71 -16.92
CA LEU A 159 18.85 16.50 -16.64
C LEU A 159 19.78 17.21 -17.61
N GLY A 160 19.29 17.72 -18.73
CA GLY A 160 20.16 18.36 -19.71
C GLY A 160 19.45 18.97 -20.91
N TYR A 161 20.26 19.57 -21.76
CA TYR A 161 19.85 20.15 -23.03
C TYR A 161 21.01 20.06 -24.03
N ASP A 162 20.72 19.60 -25.24
CA ASP A 162 21.65 19.54 -26.36
C ASP A 162 21.30 20.65 -27.38
N PRO A 163 22.09 21.74 -27.43
CA PRO A 163 21.82 22.84 -28.35
C PRO A 163 22.09 22.48 -29.82
N ASN A 164 22.82 21.39 -30.10
CA ASN A 164 23.11 20.99 -31.49
C ASN A 164 21.92 20.26 -32.13
N THR A 165 21.12 19.58 -31.31
CA THR A 165 19.92 18.85 -31.76
C THR A 165 18.60 19.48 -31.31
N ASP A 166 18.67 20.55 -30.52
CA ASP A 166 17.53 21.24 -29.89
C ASP A 166 16.65 20.27 -29.06
N GLU A 167 17.31 19.49 -28.21
CA GLU A 167 16.68 18.42 -27.43
C GLU A 167 16.91 18.59 -25.93
N ILE A 168 15.83 18.47 -25.15
CA ILE A 168 15.87 18.29 -23.70
C ILE A 168 16.23 16.84 -23.41
N VAL A 169 17.09 16.64 -22.41
CA VAL A 169 17.44 15.33 -21.87
C VAL A 169 16.76 15.14 -20.51
N TYR A 170 16.04 14.05 -20.31
CA TYR A 170 15.26 13.80 -19.11
C TYR A 170 15.21 12.31 -18.72
N ASN A 171 14.92 12.02 -17.45
CA ASN A 171 14.53 10.68 -17.00
C ASN A 171 12.99 10.59 -16.95
N GLU A 172 12.47 9.50 -17.51
CA GLU A 172 11.04 9.13 -17.57
C GLU A 172 10.74 8.11 -16.46
N PRO A 173 10.14 8.53 -15.33
CA PRO A 173 9.90 7.61 -14.21
C PRO A 173 8.81 6.57 -14.50
N ALA A 174 7.92 6.77 -15.49
CA ALA A 174 6.86 5.82 -15.81
C ALA A 174 7.36 4.53 -16.51
N GLU A 175 8.60 4.51 -17.01
CA GLU A 175 9.07 3.44 -17.89
C GLU A 175 10.41 2.84 -17.41
N GLN A 176 10.57 1.52 -17.58
CA GLN A 176 11.76 0.78 -17.12
C GLN A 176 13.06 1.27 -17.78
N ASP A 177 13.03 1.55 -19.09
CA ASP A 177 14.13 2.14 -19.85
C ASP A 177 13.93 3.66 -19.97
N GLY A 178 13.70 4.30 -18.83
CA GLY A 178 13.38 5.72 -18.74
C GLY A 178 14.59 6.66 -18.72
N ALA A 179 15.83 6.14 -18.67
CA ALA A 179 17.02 6.95 -18.47
C ALA A 179 17.37 7.83 -19.69
N TYR A 180 17.72 9.10 -19.45
CA TYR A 180 18.32 10.02 -20.42
C TYR A 180 17.62 10.08 -21.79
N ARG A 181 16.30 10.01 -21.78
CA ARG A 181 15.46 10.20 -22.97
C ARG A 181 15.60 11.61 -23.51
N LYS A 182 15.21 11.77 -24.77
CA LYS A 182 15.32 13.04 -25.50
C LYS A 182 13.97 13.48 -26.02
N MET A 183 13.69 14.77 -25.90
CA MET A 183 12.49 15.41 -26.43
C MET A 183 12.87 16.71 -27.13
N LYS A 184 12.34 16.96 -28.33
CA LYS A 184 12.54 18.25 -29.02
C LYS A 184 12.04 19.40 -28.15
N ARG A 185 12.76 20.52 -28.13
CA ARG A 185 12.37 21.71 -27.38
C ARG A 185 10.98 22.21 -27.73
N GLU A 186 10.63 22.19 -29.01
CA GLU A 186 9.29 22.52 -29.48
C GLU A 186 8.21 21.68 -28.80
N ILE A 187 8.40 20.36 -28.74
CA ILE A 187 7.46 19.42 -28.10
C ILE A 187 7.42 19.69 -26.59
N PHE A 188 8.57 19.87 -25.95
CA PHE A 188 8.66 20.17 -24.53
C PHE A 188 7.87 21.44 -24.16
N LEU A 189 8.06 22.53 -24.90
CA LEU A 189 7.35 23.79 -24.68
C LEU A 189 5.85 23.72 -24.98
N LYS A 190 5.43 22.74 -25.81
CA LYS A 190 4.01 22.46 -26.05
C LYS A 190 3.35 21.69 -24.91
N LEU A 191 4.08 20.73 -24.30
CA LEU A 191 3.58 19.85 -23.25
C LEU A 191 3.65 20.46 -21.84
N TRP A 192 4.60 21.38 -21.60
CA TRP A 192 4.89 21.92 -20.28
C TRP A 192 3.78 22.83 -19.69
N PRO A 193 3.17 23.79 -20.43
CA PRO A 193 2.13 24.64 -19.86
C PRO A 193 0.87 23.85 -19.48
N LEU A 194 0.48 23.91 -18.20
CA LEU A 194 -0.77 23.37 -17.68
C LEU A 194 -1.88 24.42 -17.88
N LYS A 195 -2.85 24.08 -18.73
CA LYS A 195 -3.83 25.02 -19.30
C LYS A 195 -5.14 25.05 -18.52
N TYR A 196 -5.05 25.31 -17.22
CA TYR A 196 -6.22 25.35 -16.32
C TYR A 196 -7.19 26.51 -16.63
N ALA A 197 -6.68 27.61 -17.19
CA ALA A 197 -7.48 28.75 -17.67
C ALA A 197 -7.10 29.10 -19.13
N ALA A 198 -8.02 29.75 -19.83
CA ALA A 198 -7.85 30.05 -21.26
C ALA A 198 -6.83 31.17 -21.53
N ASP A 199 -6.69 32.10 -20.59
CA ASP A 199 -5.89 33.32 -20.68
C ASP A 199 -4.64 33.31 -19.78
N GLU A 200 -4.53 32.32 -18.89
CA GLU A 200 -3.42 32.13 -17.97
C GLU A 200 -3.06 30.64 -17.85
N TRP A 201 -1.83 30.30 -18.21
CA TRP A 201 -1.28 28.95 -18.07
C TRP A 201 -0.30 28.89 -16.90
N THR A 202 -0.13 27.70 -16.33
CA THR A 202 0.81 27.46 -15.22
C THR A 202 1.96 26.59 -15.70
N LEU A 203 3.20 27.04 -15.54
CA LEU A 203 4.39 26.21 -15.76
C LEU A 203 4.87 25.71 -14.42
N VAL A 204 4.85 24.40 -14.18
CA VAL A 204 5.38 23.83 -12.94
C VAL A 204 6.79 23.32 -13.18
N ARG A 205 7.75 23.87 -12.43
CA ARG A 205 9.15 23.44 -12.41
C ARG A 205 9.70 23.53 -11.00
N ILE A 206 10.20 22.44 -10.47
CA ILE A 206 10.75 22.36 -9.13
C ILE A 206 12.26 22.11 -9.25
N PRO A 207 13.11 23.14 -9.08
CA PRO A 207 14.56 22.95 -9.01
C PRO A 207 14.91 22.07 -7.82
N LEU A 208 15.77 21.07 -8.03
CA LEU A 208 16.27 20.20 -6.98
C LEU A 208 17.57 20.76 -6.40
N ASP A 209 17.50 21.97 -5.84
CA ASP A 209 18.63 22.63 -5.18
C ASP A 209 18.78 22.10 -3.74
N VAL A 210 19.85 21.35 -3.49
CA VAL A 210 20.19 20.88 -2.15
C VAL A 210 21.70 20.72 -2.00
N ASP A 211 22.21 21.19 -0.87
CA ASP A 211 23.55 20.83 -0.43
C ASP A 211 23.51 19.41 0.12
N LYS A 212 24.34 18.51 -0.43
CA LYS A 212 24.44 17.12 0.00
C LYS A 212 24.62 16.99 1.52
N ALA A 213 25.34 17.91 2.17
CA ALA A 213 25.54 17.90 3.62
C ALA A 213 24.28 18.26 4.43
N LYS A 214 23.27 18.86 3.78
CA LYS A 214 22.00 19.28 4.40
C LYS A 214 20.85 18.31 4.15
N ILE A 215 21.06 17.24 3.38
CA ILE A 215 20.06 16.19 3.17
C ILE A 215 19.67 15.59 4.53
N LYS A 216 18.38 15.64 4.84
CA LYS A 216 17.83 15.07 6.07
C LYS A 216 17.26 13.70 5.78
N THR A 217 17.95 12.66 6.21
CA THR A 217 17.43 11.28 6.14
C THR A 217 16.31 11.11 7.17
N PRO A 218 15.12 10.64 6.76
CA PRO A 218 14.03 10.35 7.69
C PRO A 218 14.44 9.31 8.74
N GLU A 219 13.90 9.43 9.95
CA GLU A 219 14.16 8.44 11.01
C GLU A 219 13.56 7.09 10.62
N ARG A 220 14.41 6.05 10.56
CA ARG A 220 13.99 4.67 10.31
C ARG A 220 13.94 3.92 11.64
N LYS A 221 12.74 3.47 12.03
CA LYS A 221 12.60 2.48 13.09
C LYS A 221 12.68 1.10 12.46
N PRO A 222 13.78 0.34 12.63
CA PRO A 222 13.88 -0.98 12.04
C PRO A 222 12.84 -1.89 12.70
N PRO A 223 11.93 -2.53 11.94
CA PRO A 223 11.04 -3.52 12.50
C PRO A 223 11.84 -4.77 12.89
N VAL A 224 11.39 -5.48 13.92
CA VAL A 224 11.74 -6.89 14.08
C VAL A 224 11.05 -7.64 12.94
N VAL A 225 11.82 -8.39 12.17
CA VAL A 225 11.33 -9.19 11.05
C VAL A 225 11.44 -10.67 11.40
N ARG A 226 10.36 -11.40 11.16
CA ARG A 226 10.34 -12.86 11.30
C ARG A 226 9.83 -13.49 10.02
N LYS A 227 10.47 -14.58 9.59
CA LYS A 227 10.01 -15.41 8.48
C LYS A 227 9.09 -16.49 9.01
N ILE A 228 7.91 -16.60 8.42
CA ILE A 228 6.92 -17.62 8.75
C ILE A 228 6.60 -18.44 7.49
N MET A 229 6.15 -19.67 7.69
CA MET A 229 5.53 -20.42 6.61
C MET A 229 4.12 -19.85 6.40
N GLY A 230 3.91 -19.20 5.27
CA GLY A 230 2.60 -18.71 4.85
C GLY A 230 1.67 -19.85 4.48
N ARG A 231 0.39 -19.55 4.33
CA ARG A 231 -0.65 -20.57 4.07
C ARG A 231 -0.51 -21.26 2.72
N THR A 232 0.11 -20.59 1.76
CA THR A 232 0.42 -21.14 0.43
C THR A 232 1.62 -22.09 0.43
N GLY A 233 2.27 -22.29 1.58
CA GLY A 233 3.55 -23.00 1.68
C GLY A 233 4.75 -22.15 1.25
N CYS A 234 4.54 -20.88 0.93
CA CYS A 234 5.59 -19.91 0.66
C CYS A 234 6.09 -19.25 1.95
N ILE A 235 7.35 -18.86 2.00
CA ILE A 235 7.90 -18.09 3.13
C ILE A 235 7.40 -16.65 3.04
N GLU A 236 6.79 -16.16 4.10
CA GLU A 236 6.33 -14.78 4.26
C GLU A 236 7.13 -14.05 5.34
N GLU A 237 7.21 -12.72 5.24
CA GLU A 237 7.81 -11.87 6.28
C GLU A 237 6.73 -11.14 7.08
N VAL A 238 6.77 -11.28 8.40
CA VAL A 238 5.95 -10.49 9.33
C VAL A 238 6.83 -9.51 10.08
N LYS A 239 6.26 -8.34 10.40
CA LYS A 239 6.99 -7.20 10.95
C LYS A 239 6.35 -6.73 12.26
N SER A 240 7.19 -6.26 13.19
CA SER A 240 6.73 -5.67 14.46
C SER A 240 6.20 -4.24 14.32
N LEU A 241 6.24 -3.67 13.12
CA LEU A 241 5.67 -2.37 12.76
C LEU A 241 4.69 -2.56 11.60
N PRO A 242 3.63 -1.73 11.52
CA PRO A 242 2.73 -1.75 10.38
C PRO A 242 3.45 -1.28 9.10
N PHE A 243 2.78 -1.47 7.97
CA PHE A 243 3.21 -0.93 6.67
C PHE A 243 3.30 0.60 6.68
N THR A 244 3.96 1.18 5.68
CA THR A 244 4.13 2.64 5.60
C THR A 244 2.92 3.32 4.97
N ASN A 245 2.81 4.64 5.09
CA ASN A 245 1.72 5.38 4.44
C ASN A 245 1.81 5.24 2.91
N ALA A 246 3.01 5.15 2.33
CA ALA A 246 3.20 4.86 0.91
C ALA A 246 2.55 3.53 0.51
N ASP A 247 2.76 2.46 1.30
CA ASP A 247 2.13 1.16 1.05
C ASP A 247 0.60 1.22 1.17
N TYR A 248 0.08 1.91 2.20
CA TYR A 248 -1.36 2.11 2.36
C TYR A 248 -1.97 2.92 1.23
N MET A 249 -1.27 3.94 0.73
CA MET A 249 -1.74 4.74 -0.40
C MET A 249 -1.86 3.85 -1.65
N GLN A 250 -0.86 3.02 -1.94
CA GLN A 250 -0.90 2.09 -3.09
C GLN A 250 -2.08 1.11 -2.97
N HIS A 251 -2.34 0.59 -1.77
CA HIS A 251 -3.50 -0.28 -1.51
C HIS A 251 -4.84 0.45 -1.69
N VAL A 252 -4.97 1.66 -1.14
CA VAL A 252 -6.17 2.49 -1.29
C VAL A 252 -6.43 2.82 -2.76
N ARG A 253 -5.38 3.19 -3.51
CA ARG A 253 -5.50 3.48 -4.95
C ARG A 253 -6.03 2.28 -5.70
N MET A 254 -5.44 1.10 -5.49
CA MET A 254 -5.89 -0.14 -6.11
C MET A 254 -7.39 -0.40 -5.85
N LEU A 255 -7.85 -0.19 -4.61
CA LEU A 255 -9.27 -0.35 -4.27
C LEU A 255 -10.15 0.70 -4.97
N LYS A 256 -9.73 1.97 -4.99
CA LYS A 256 -10.49 3.03 -5.66
C LYS A 256 -10.60 2.81 -7.16
N ASP A 257 -9.52 2.35 -7.80
CA ASP A 257 -9.50 2.05 -9.23
C ASP A 257 -10.41 0.85 -9.53
N LYS A 258 -10.28 -0.22 -8.73
CA LYS A 258 -11.08 -1.46 -8.89
C LYS A 258 -12.57 -1.25 -8.67
N TYR A 259 -12.95 -0.35 -7.76
CA TYR A 259 -14.34 -0.10 -7.35
C TYR A 259 -14.78 1.34 -7.65
N SER A 260 -14.31 1.90 -8.77
CA SER A 260 -14.51 3.30 -9.14
C SER A 260 -15.97 3.67 -9.47
N ASP A 261 -16.77 2.66 -9.83
CA ASP A 261 -18.22 2.77 -10.03
C ASP A 261 -19.01 2.74 -8.70
N ARG A 262 -18.35 2.51 -7.56
CA ARG A 262 -18.98 2.35 -6.26
C ARG A 262 -18.78 3.57 -5.37
N LYS A 263 -19.85 3.93 -4.65
CA LYS A 263 -19.80 4.99 -3.63
C LYS A 263 -19.31 4.41 -2.31
N LEU A 264 -18.00 4.29 -2.19
CA LEU A 264 -17.32 3.80 -1.00
C LEU A 264 -16.62 4.93 -0.25
N HIS A 265 -16.61 4.82 1.07
CA HIS A 265 -15.74 5.64 1.92
C HIS A 265 -14.51 4.84 2.33
N PHE A 266 -13.38 5.51 2.56
CA PHE A 266 -12.11 4.86 2.89
C PHE A 266 -11.49 5.50 4.15
N ILE A 267 -10.91 4.67 5.01
CA ILE A 267 -10.10 5.09 6.16
C ILE A 267 -8.87 4.18 6.23
N VAL A 268 -7.69 4.76 6.42
CA VAL A 268 -6.50 3.98 6.80
C VAL A 268 -6.48 3.88 8.33
N GLN A 269 -6.64 2.66 8.85
CA GLN A 269 -6.64 2.37 10.28
C GLN A 269 -5.68 1.20 10.54
N HIS A 270 -4.42 1.53 10.80
CA HIS A 270 -3.35 0.53 10.91
C HIS A 270 -3.72 -0.66 11.83
N PRO A 271 -3.43 -1.91 11.40
CA PRO A 271 -2.72 -2.28 10.16
C PRO A 271 -3.62 -2.38 8.91
N PHE A 272 -4.88 -1.96 8.96
CA PHE A 272 -5.89 -2.19 7.93
C PHE A 272 -6.18 -0.96 7.05
N VAL A 273 -6.73 -1.23 5.87
CA VAL A 273 -7.57 -0.26 5.14
C VAL A 273 -9.03 -0.61 5.39
N VAL A 274 -9.84 0.35 5.79
CA VAL A 274 -11.27 0.19 6.05
C VAL A 274 -12.04 0.84 4.91
N THR A 275 -13.00 0.12 4.34
CA THR A 275 -13.88 0.64 3.30
C THR A 275 -15.31 0.13 3.48
N GLY A 276 -16.28 0.76 2.82
CA GLY A 276 -17.67 0.34 2.91
C GLY A 276 -18.67 1.40 2.46
N ASP A 277 -19.95 1.04 2.55
CA ASP A 277 -21.09 1.86 2.15
C ASP A 277 -21.80 2.55 3.33
N LEU A 278 -21.18 2.51 4.50
CA LEU A 278 -21.55 3.31 5.67
C LEU A 278 -21.26 4.79 5.42
N ASP A 279 -22.02 5.68 6.06
CA ASP A 279 -21.66 7.09 6.09
C ASP A 279 -20.32 7.32 6.81
N ALA A 280 -19.65 8.42 6.48
CA ALA A 280 -18.30 8.72 6.98
C ALA A 280 -18.21 8.80 8.52
N LEU A 281 -19.24 9.28 9.21
CA LEU A 281 -19.22 9.42 10.66
C LEU A 281 -19.35 8.05 11.34
N THR A 282 -20.29 7.22 10.87
CA THR A 282 -20.48 5.86 11.37
C THR A 282 -19.22 5.00 11.12
N MET A 283 -18.67 5.05 9.91
CA MET A 283 -17.46 4.32 9.57
C MET A 283 -16.26 4.76 10.43
N LYS A 284 -16.08 6.07 10.65
CA LYS A 284 -15.05 6.59 11.57
C LYS A 284 -15.27 6.12 13.00
N GLY A 285 -16.52 6.09 13.46
CA GLY A 285 -16.90 5.55 14.76
C GLY A 285 -16.48 4.08 14.94
N CYS A 286 -16.80 3.22 13.97
CA CYS A 286 -16.37 1.81 13.96
C CYS A 286 -14.84 1.68 13.92
N SER A 287 -14.18 2.45 13.06
CA SER A 287 -12.72 2.45 12.93
C SER A 287 -12.01 2.82 14.25
N ASP A 288 -12.42 3.93 14.88
CA ASP A 288 -11.77 4.44 16.09
C ASP A 288 -12.10 3.59 17.33
N LYS A 289 -13.38 3.24 17.51
CA LYS A 289 -13.86 2.61 18.75
C LYS A 289 -13.72 1.09 18.77
N THR A 290 -13.76 0.44 17.60
CA THR A 290 -13.68 -1.01 17.50
C THR A 290 -12.34 -1.46 16.94
N ILE A 291 -11.97 -1.04 15.73
CA ILE A 291 -10.78 -1.56 15.04
C ILE A 291 -9.50 -1.13 15.76
N ARG A 292 -9.31 0.18 15.95
CA ARG A 292 -8.11 0.72 16.62
C ARG A 292 -7.96 0.18 18.04
N TRP A 293 -9.06 0.16 18.80
CA TRP A 293 -9.05 -0.36 20.17
C TRP A 293 -8.67 -1.84 20.21
N THR A 294 -9.28 -2.66 19.34
CA THR A 294 -9.01 -4.10 19.27
C THR A 294 -7.54 -4.36 18.93
N VAL A 295 -7.02 -3.74 17.86
CA VAL A 295 -5.61 -3.87 17.46
C VAL A 295 -4.67 -3.50 18.60
N ARG A 296 -4.92 -2.38 19.27
CA ARG A 296 -4.10 -1.92 20.41
C ARG A 296 -4.09 -2.95 21.53
N MET A 297 -5.26 -3.51 21.88
CA MET A 297 -5.35 -4.49 22.96
C MET A 297 -4.73 -5.84 22.61
N LEU A 298 -4.91 -6.32 21.37
CA LEU A 298 -4.35 -7.59 20.92
C LEU A 298 -2.81 -7.54 20.87
N MET A 299 -2.24 -6.47 20.32
CA MET A 299 -0.78 -6.26 20.32
C MET A 299 -0.22 -6.13 21.74
N LYS A 300 -0.94 -5.48 22.65
CA LYS A 300 -0.51 -5.40 24.05
C LYS A 300 -0.55 -6.76 24.76
N SER A 301 -1.54 -7.59 24.43
CA SER A 301 -1.87 -8.79 25.21
C SER A 301 -1.21 -10.06 24.68
N TYR A 302 -1.11 -10.26 23.36
CA TYR A 302 -0.68 -11.55 22.78
C TYR A 302 0.39 -11.44 21.71
N PHE A 303 0.33 -10.39 20.89
CA PHE A 303 0.98 -10.39 19.58
C PHE A 303 2.14 -9.40 19.48
N GLU A 304 3.18 -9.82 18.79
CA GLU A 304 4.38 -9.02 18.52
C GLU A 304 4.42 -8.53 17.07
N PHE A 305 3.82 -9.29 16.15
CA PHE A 305 3.85 -9.03 14.72
C PHE A 305 2.50 -8.63 14.17
N TYR A 306 2.50 -7.68 13.23
CA TYR A 306 1.33 -7.34 12.42
C TYR A 306 1.11 -8.38 11.30
N PRO A 307 -0.09 -8.46 10.72
CA PRO A 307 -0.35 -9.26 9.52
C PRO A 307 0.71 -9.04 8.42
N SER A 308 1.08 -10.11 7.71
CA SER A 308 2.12 -10.09 6.65
C SER A 308 1.74 -9.25 5.42
N ARG A 309 0.51 -8.74 5.36
CA ARG A 309 -0.08 -8.02 4.24
C ARG A 309 -1.13 -7.00 4.71
N ILE A 310 -1.41 -6.02 3.87
CA ILE A 310 -2.48 -5.04 4.11
C ILE A 310 -3.82 -5.71 3.82
N LEU A 311 -4.63 -5.88 4.87
CA LEU A 311 -5.97 -6.44 4.77
C LEU A 311 -7.01 -5.33 4.67
N THR A 312 -8.07 -5.59 3.90
CA THR A 312 -9.20 -4.66 3.72
C THR A 312 -10.38 -5.04 4.61
N VAL A 313 -10.78 -4.17 5.53
CA VAL A 313 -11.99 -4.34 6.32
C VAL A 313 -13.17 -3.70 5.60
N TRP A 314 -14.10 -4.50 5.11
CA TRP A 314 -15.33 -4.07 4.47
C TRP A 314 -16.46 -3.95 5.49
N LEU A 315 -16.89 -2.73 5.78
CA LEU A 315 -17.98 -2.44 6.71
C LEU A 315 -19.26 -2.15 5.93
N LEU A 316 -20.17 -3.12 5.90
CA LEU A 316 -21.36 -3.09 5.05
C LEU A 316 -22.60 -2.90 5.92
N LYS A 317 -23.46 -1.96 5.52
CA LYS A 317 -24.51 -1.41 6.39
C LYS A 317 -25.64 -2.37 6.74
N ASP A 318 -25.94 -3.32 5.86
CA ASP A 318 -27.07 -4.24 5.99
C ASP A 318 -26.82 -5.56 5.23
N ALA A 319 -27.73 -6.52 5.39
CA ALA A 319 -27.62 -7.84 4.76
C ALA A 319 -27.61 -7.78 3.22
N LYS A 320 -28.30 -6.81 2.60
CA LYS A 320 -28.35 -6.67 1.15
C LYS A 320 -26.97 -6.23 0.63
N SER A 321 -26.42 -5.18 1.21
CA SER A 321 -25.09 -4.68 0.90
C SER A 321 -24.03 -5.74 1.18
N PHE A 322 -24.14 -6.42 2.32
CA PHE A 322 -23.27 -7.53 2.67
C PHE A 322 -23.23 -8.63 1.60
N ASN A 323 -24.38 -9.14 1.16
CA ASN A 323 -24.43 -10.18 0.13
C ASN A 323 -23.86 -9.70 -1.21
N GLU A 324 -24.23 -8.50 -1.66
CA GLU A 324 -23.75 -7.91 -2.92
C GLU A 324 -22.21 -7.81 -2.94
N TYR A 325 -21.62 -7.24 -1.90
CA TYR A 325 -20.16 -7.08 -1.87
C TYR A 325 -19.44 -8.39 -1.59
N CYS A 326 -20.03 -9.36 -0.89
CA CYS A 326 -19.44 -10.70 -0.78
C CYS A 326 -19.27 -11.34 -2.16
N GLU A 327 -20.32 -11.33 -2.98
CA GLU A 327 -20.26 -11.85 -4.35
C GLU A 327 -19.25 -11.06 -5.19
N LEU A 328 -19.24 -9.73 -5.08
CA LEU A 328 -18.29 -8.87 -5.82
C LEU A 328 -16.82 -9.10 -5.44
N ILE A 329 -16.53 -9.32 -4.15
CA ILE A 329 -15.16 -9.46 -3.64
C ILE A 329 -14.65 -10.89 -3.79
N THR A 330 -15.52 -11.87 -3.51
CA THR A 330 -15.13 -13.28 -3.40
C THR A 330 -15.54 -14.12 -4.60
N GLY A 331 -16.56 -13.71 -5.35
CA GLY A 331 -17.19 -14.52 -6.40
C GLY A 331 -18.23 -15.51 -5.87
N ASP A 332 -18.46 -15.55 -4.55
CA ASP A 332 -19.33 -16.52 -3.89
C ASP A 332 -20.36 -15.80 -2.99
N GLU A 333 -21.55 -16.40 -2.83
CA GLU A 333 -22.50 -15.97 -1.80
C GLU A 333 -21.95 -16.26 -0.39
N PRO A 334 -22.22 -15.41 0.60
CA PRO A 334 -21.69 -15.62 1.94
C PRO A 334 -22.37 -16.81 2.64
N GLY A 335 -21.58 -17.71 3.22
CA GLY A 335 -22.08 -18.82 4.03
C GLY A 335 -22.56 -18.44 5.44
N THR A 336 -22.53 -17.14 5.79
CA THR A 336 -22.87 -16.59 7.11
C THR A 336 -23.52 -15.22 6.95
N PRO A 337 -24.52 -14.84 7.77
CA PRO A 337 -25.14 -13.51 7.68
C PRO A 337 -24.37 -12.40 8.41
N TYR A 338 -23.30 -12.73 9.14
CA TYR A 338 -22.64 -11.82 10.08
C TYR A 338 -21.38 -11.15 9.51
N GLY A 339 -20.54 -11.94 8.87
CA GLY A 339 -19.23 -11.54 8.40
C GLY A 339 -18.21 -12.66 8.58
N PHE A 340 -17.06 -12.49 7.93
CA PHE A 340 -15.99 -13.47 7.93
C PHE A 340 -14.67 -12.83 7.48
N TYR A 341 -13.58 -13.38 7.93
CA TYR A 341 -12.25 -13.20 7.39
C TYR A 341 -12.04 -14.12 6.18
N SER A 342 -11.62 -13.54 5.07
CA SER A 342 -11.20 -14.23 3.85
C SER A 342 -9.71 -14.03 3.63
N ASP A 343 -8.95 -15.11 3.75
CA ASP A 343 -7.54 -15.11 3.44
C ASP A 343 -7.26 -15.02 1.94
N ARG A 344 -8.08 -15.66 1.10
CA ARG A 344 -8.00 -15.62 -0.36
C ARG A 344 -8.13 -14.21 -0.92
N CYS A 345 -8.97 -13.39 -0.30
CA CYS A 345 -9.31 -12.06 -0.78
C CYS A 345 -8.65 -10.94 0.03
N ASP A 346 -7.77 -11.28 0.98
CA ASP A 346 -7.11 -10.31 1.88
C ASP A 346 -8.11 -9.35 2.54
N ALA A 347 -9.24 -9.89 3.02
CA ALA A 347 -10.38 -9.10 3.44
C ALA A 347 -11.06 -9.62 4.70
N LEU A 348 -11.59 -8.69 5.51
CA LEU A 348 -12.59 -8.97 6.55
C LEU A 348 -13.89 -8.34 6.06
N ILE A 349 -14.89 -9.15 5.74
CA ILE A 349 -16.15 -8.67 5.15
C ILE A 349 -17.25 -8.75 6.19
N MET A 350 -17.84 -7.61 6.56
CA MET A 350 -18.68 -7.49 7.75
C MET A 350 -20.06 -6.93 7.45
N ASN A 351 -21.10 -7.64 7.88
CA ASN A 351 -22.44 -7.08 8.01
C ASN A 351 -22.54 -6.36 9.36
N ILE A 352 -22.23 -5.07 9.38
CA ILE A 352 -22.22 -4.26 10.61
C ILE A 352 -23.61 -4.05 11.17
N GLY A 353 -24.66 -4.22 10.36
CA GLY A 353 -26.05 -4.25 10.83
C GLY A 353 -26.34 -5.35 11.85
N THR A 354 -25.50 -6.39 11.95
CA THR A 354 -25.64 -7.46 12.95
C THR A 354 -24.89 -7.17 14.27
N GLY A 355 -24.16 -6.06 14.35
CA GLY A 355 -23.38 -5.65 15.52
C GLY A 355 -21.86 -5.73 15.32
N GLY A 356 -21.12 -5.08 16.22
CA GLY A 356 -19.65 -4.97 16.12
C GLY A 356 -18.85 -6.17 16.65
N GLY A 357 -19.50 -7.12 17.34
CA GLY A 357 -18.82 -8.25 17.98
C GLY A 357 -18.13 -9.18 16.98
N THR A 358 -18.77 -9.47 15.85
CA THR A 358 -18.19 -10.28 14.77
C THR A 358 -16.93 -9.62 14.21
N LEU A 359 -16.87 -8.30 14.11
CA LEU A 359 -15.67 -7.62 13.62
C LEU A 359 -14.46 -7.84 14.55
N VAL A 360 -14.67 -7.83 15.86
CA VAL A 360 -13.59 -8.13 16.83
C VAL A 360 -13.11 -9.57 16.67
N HIS A 361 -14.03 -10.52 16.47
CA HIS A 361 -13.71 -11.92 16.19
C HIS A 361 -12.80 -12.03 14.96
N GLU A 362 -13.22 -11.48 13.83
CA GLU A 362 -12.49 -11.61 12.57
C GLU A 362 -11.12 -10.91 12.60
N ILE A 363 -10.95 -9.84 13.39
CA ILE A 363 -9.65 -9.18 13.58
C ILE A 363 -8.63 -10.11 14.25
N VAL A 364 -9.04 -11.06 15.09
CA VAL A 364 -8.09 -11.94 15.79
C VAL A 364 -7.32 -12.85 14.82
N HIS A 365 -8.00 -13.40 13.81
CA HIS A 365 -7.44 -14.38 12.89
C HIS A 365 -6.17 -13.95 12.14
N PRO A 366 -6.11 -12.76 11.49
CA PRO A 366 -4.90 -12.36 10.79
C PRO A 366 -3.71 -12.08 11.73
N PHE A 367 -3.97 -11.73 13.00
CA PHE A 367 -2.90 -11.66 13.99
C PHE A 367 -2.46 -13.05 14.47
N ILE A 368 -3.38 -14.01 14.65
CA ILE A 368 -3.01 -15.40 14.92
C ILE A 368 -2.16 -15.96 13.77
N GLU A 369 -2.54 -15.72 12.51
CA GLU A 369 -1.75 -16.14 11.35
C GLU A 369 -0.32 -15.58 11.39
N ALA A 370 -0.17 -14.29 11.70
CA ALA A 370 1.15 -13.66 11.75
C ALA A 370 2.01 -14.14 12.93
N ASN A 371 1.37 -14.46 14.06
CA ASN A 371 2.06 -14.71 15.32
C ASN A 371 2.22 -16.19 15.66
N PHE A 372 1.24 -17.03 15.30
CA PHE A 372 1.18 -18.47 15.54
C PHE A 372 0.57 -19.19 14.31
N PRO A 373 1.30 -19.32 13.19
CA PRO A 373 0.79 -19.92 11.95
C PRO A 373 0.25 -21.35 12.11
N GLU A 374 0.83 -22.12 13.03
CA GLU A 374 0.45 -23.50 13.33
C GLU A 374 -0.68 -23.61 14.40
N CYS A 375 -1.32 -22.50 14.76
CA CYS A 375 -2.37 -22.47 15.77
C CYS A 375 -3.56 -23.36 15.37
N PRO A 376 -3.96 -24.36 16.20
CA PRO A 376 -5.08 -25.24 15.87
C PRO A 376 -6.42 -24.50 15.93
N SER A 377 -7.40 -25.00 15.18
CA SER A 377 -8.71 -24.36 15.03
C SER A 377 -9.39 -24.06 16.36
N TRP A 378 -9.32 -24.95 17.35
CA TRP A 378 -9.97 -24.74 18.64
C TRP A 378 -9.45 -23.48 19.36
N LEU A 379 -8.15 -23.19 19.28
CA LEU A 379 -7.59 -22.00 19.95
C LEU A 379 -7.78 -20.75 19.11
N ASN A 380 -7.60 -20.85 17.78
CA ASN A 380 -7.83 -19.74 16.86
C ASN A 380 -9.28 -19.22 17.00
N GLU A 381 -10.26 -20.13 16.91
CA GLU A 381 -11.68 -19.83 17.09
C GLU A 381 -12.03 -19.53 18.55
N GLY A 382 -11.34 -20.16 19.51
CA GLY A 382 -11.52 -19.92 20.93
C GLY A 382 -11.19 -18.47 21.31
N LEU A 383 -10.09 -17.92 20.80
CA LEU A 383 -9.69 -16.52 21.01
C LEU A 383 -10.56 -15.54 20.22
N GLY A 384 -10.82 -15.83 18.94
CA GLY A 384 -11.71 -15.01 18.10
C GLY A 384 -13.09 -14.90 18.75
N SER A 385 -13.68 -16.04 19.09
CA SER A 385 -14.97 -16.07 19.76
C SER A 385 -14.90 -15.37 21.11
N LEU A 386 -13.93 -15.64 21.99
CA LEU A 386 -13.83 -15.00 23.33
C LEU A 386 -14.08 -13.49 23.28
N TYR A 387 -13.56 -12.81 22.26
CA TYR A 387 -13.64 -11.35 22.13
C TYR A 387 -14.85 -10.79 21.37
N GLU A 388 -15.76 -11.65 20.87
CA GLU A 388 -17.06 -11.23 20.28
C GLU A 388 -17.89 -10.35 21.21
N GLN A 389 -17.76 -10.56 22.52
CA GLN A 389 -18.25 -9.66 23.56
C GLN A 389 -17.05 -9.36 24.45
N SER A 390 -16.49 -8.16 24.31
CA SER A 390 -15.25 -7.79 24.97
C SER A 390 -15.34 -6.47 25.72
N SER A 391 -14.45 -6.31 26.70
CA SER A 391 -14.24 -5.09 27.47
C SER A 391 -12.77 -4.96 27.84
N GLU A 392 -12.42 -3.89 28.54
CA GLU A 392 -11.10 -3.66 29.10
C GLU A 392 -11.12 -3.88 30.62
N ARG A 393 -10.19 -4.69 31.14
CA ARG A 393 -9.95 -4.87 32.57
C ARG A 393 -8.45 -4.82 32.84
N ASP A 394 -8.04 -3.91 33.73
CA ASP A 394 -6.63 -3.66 34.08
C ASP A 394 -5.74 -3.39 32.84
N GLY A 395 -6.30 -2.69 31.86
CA GLY A 395 -5.62 -2.35 30.61
C GLY A 395 -5.42 -3.52 29.64
N ASN A 396 -6.08 -4.65 29.85
CA ASN A 396 -6.06 -5.81 28.94
C ASN A 396 -7.46 -6.07 28.39
N ILE A 397 -7.52 -6.62 27.17
CA ILE A 397 -8.79 -7.09 26.61
C ILE A 397 -9.25 -8.34 27.34
N ILE A 398 -10.51 -8.33 27.74
CA ILE A 398 -11.19 -9.48 28.32
C ILE A 398 -12.44 -9.82 27.52
N GLY A 399 -12.73 -11.10 27.38
CA GLY A 399 -14.03 -11.58 26.94
C GLY A 399 -15.02 -11.57 28.11
N LEU A 400 -16.28 -11.24 27.82
CA LEU A 400 -17.41 -11.39 28.73
C LEU A 400 -18.23 -12.64 28.36
N THR A 401 -19.18 -13.01 29.19
CA THR A 401 -20.18 -14.01 28.78
C THR A 401 -21.05 -13.44 27.65
N ASN A 402 -21.51 -14.30 26.73
CA ASN A 402 -22.29 -13.89 25.57
C ASN A 402 -23.35 -14.93 25.16
N TRP A 403 -24.01 -14.70 24.03
CA TRP A 403 -25.15 -15.48 23.55
C TRP A 403 -24.84 -16.96 23.33
N ARG A 404 -23.56 -17.33 23.14
CA ARG A 404 -23.15 -18.74 23.02
C ARG A 404 -23.31 -19.54 24.32
N LEU A 405 -23.43 -18.87 25.48
CA LEU A 405 -23.54 -19.54 26.78
C LEU A 405 -24.76 -20.45 26.87
N ALA A 406 -25.92 -19.96 26.40
CA ALA A 406 -27.17 -20.70 26.49
C ALA A 406 -27.12 -22.00 25.69
N GLY A 407 -26.57 -21.94 24.47
CA GLY A 407 -26.33 -23.12 23.63
C GLY A 407 -25.39 -24.12 24.31
N LEU A 408 -24.27 -23.63 24.85
CA LEU A 408 -23.31 -24.47 25.57
C LEU A 408 -23.93 -25.16 26.80
N GLN A 409 -24.67 -24.42 27.63
CA GLN A 409 -25.33 -24.98 28.81
C GLN A 409 -26.37 -26.03 28.41
N ASN A 410 -27.06 -25.86 27.29
CA ASN A 410 -27.96 -26.88 26.75
C ASN A 410 -27.20 -28.13 26.30
N ALA A 411 -26.11 -27.99 25.55
CA ALA A 411 -25.26 -29.10 25.13
C ALA A 411 -24.67 -29.88 26.32
N ILE A 412 -24.30 -29.18 27.41
CA ILE A 412 -23.88 -29.81 28.67
C ILE A 412 -25.01 -30.66 29.28
N LYS A 413 -26.22 -30.10 29.40
CA LYS A 413 -27.39 -30.83 29.94
C LYS A 413 -27.71 -32.09 29.14
N LEU A 414 -27.60 -32.00 27.81
CA LEU A 414 -27.83 -33.11 26.89
C LEU A 414 -26.65 -34.10 26.79
N LYS A 415 -25.53 -33.83 27.48
CA LYS A 415 -24.29 -34.63 27.42
C LYS A 415 -23.77 -34.79 25.99
N GLN A 416 -23.82 -33.71 25.21
CA GLN A 416 -23.50 -33.69 23.78
C GLN A 416 -22.12 -33.10 23.46
N LEU A 417 -21.37 -32.63 24.45
CA LEU A 417 -20.03 -32.09 24.22
C LEU A 417 -18.98 -33.20 24.01
N PRO A 418 -18.04 -33.04 23.06
CA PRO A 418 -16.84 -33.85 23.05
C PRO A 418 -16.00 -33.64 24.32
N ASP A 419 -15.14 -34.60 24.64
CA ASP A 419 -14.12 -34.35 25.66
C ASP A 419 -13.02 -33.40 25.16
N PHE A 420 -12.29 -32.77 26.07
CA PHE A 420 -11.27 -31.78 25.69
C PHE A 420 -10.11 -32.38 24.88
N GLU A 421 -9.79 -33.66 25.07
CA GLU A 421 -8.79 -34.34 24.23
C GLU A 421 -9.26 -34.41 22.78
N THR A 422 -10.53 -34.81 22.57
CA THR A 422 -11.16 -34.85 21.26
C THR A 422 -11.29 -33.45 20.65
N LEU A 423 -11.79 -32.45 21.40
CA LEU A 423 -11.97 -31.08 20.91
C LEU A 423 -10.64 -30.46 20.46
N THR A 424 -9.60 -30.58 21.28
CA THR A 424 -8.28 -30.00 20.97
C THR A 424 -7.57 -30.75 19.86
N GLY A 425 -7.90 -32.04 19.66
CA GLY A 425 -7.36 -32.89 18.60
C GLY A 425 -8.05 -32.79 17.24
N TYR A 426 -9.14 -32.02 17.11
CA TYR A 426 -9.78 -31.84 15.81
C TYR A 426 -8.87 -31.12 14.82
N ASP A 427 -8.79 -31.66 13.60
CA ASP A 427 -8.33 -30.90 12.45
C ASP A 427 -9.38 -29.84 12.03
N SER A 428 -9.01 -28.95 11.10
CA SER A 428 -9.90 -27.90 10.63
C SER A 428 -11.23 -28.45 10.09
N LEU A 429 -11.19 -29.51 9.29
CA LEU A 429 -12.40 -30.06 8.68
C LEU A 429 -13.36 -30.62 9.74
N GLN A 430 -12.83 -31.36 10.71
CA GLN A 430 -13.59 -31.92 11.82
C GLN A 430 -14.19 -30.83 12.70
N PHE A 431 -13.39 -29.82 13.05
CA PHE A 431 -13.82 -28.69 13.89
C PHE A 431 -14.99 -27.95 13.24
N TYR A 432 -14.90 -27.69 11.94
CA TYR A 432 -15.93 -26.96 11.21
C TYR A 432 -17.12 -27.83 10.77
N ASN A 433 -17.05 -29.15 10.63
CA ASN A 433 -18.17 -29.92 10.04
C ASN A 433 -19.02 -30.76 11.00
N THR A 434 -18.55 -31.06 12.21
CA THR A 434 -19.25 -32.00 13.11
C THR A 434 -20.37 -31.34 13.92
N ARG A 435 -20.09 -30.23 14.63
CA ARG A 435 -21.05 -29.44 15.43
C ARG A 435 -20.58 -27.98 15.61
N LYS A 436 -20.61 -27.19 14.52
CA LYS A 436 -20.08 -25.81 14.47
C LYS A 436 -20.40 -24.97 15.72
N GLY A 437 -21.66 -24.90 16.12
CA GLY A 437 -22.08 -24.04 17.24
C GLY A 437 -21.48 -24.43 18.59
N ASP A 438 -21.36 -25.74 18.86
CA ASP A 438 -20.91 -26.26 20.15
C ASP A 438 -19.39 -26.23 20.27
N ASN A 439 -18.65 -26.51 19.19
CA ASN A 439 -17.19 -26.47 19.18
C ASN A 439 -16.66 -25.06 19.47
N TYR A 440 -17.27 -24.04 18.87
CA TYR A 440 -16.97 -22.64 19.13
C TYR A 440 -17.28 -22.28 20.58
N ALA A 441 -18.47 -22.65 21.07
CA ALA A 441 -18.87 -22.30 22.42
C ALA A 441 -17.99 -22.99 23.48
N GLN A 442 -17.66 -24.27 23.31
CA GLN A 442 -16.78 -24.99 24.22
C GLN A 442 -15.37 -24.39 24.22
N SER A 443 -14.82 -24.08 23.05
CA SER A 443 -13.50 -23.43 22.91
C SER A 443 -13.47 -22.03 23.53
N ARG A 444 -14.50 -21.21 23.27
CA ARG A 444 -14.70 -19.89 23.88
C ARG A 444 -14.66 -19.97 25.39
N TYR A 445 -15.49 -20.85 25.98
CA TYR A 445 -15.65 -20.90 27.43
C TYR A 445 -14.52 -21.64 28.14
N LEU A 446 -13.72 -22.43 27.42
CA LEU A 446 -12.41 -22.87 27.89
C LEU A 446 -11.43 -21.68 27.98
N CYS A 447 -11.34 -20.86 26.93
CA CYS A 447 -10.51 -19.64 26.95
C CYS A 447 -10.99 -18.65 28.02
N TYR A 448 -12.31 -18.47 28.17
CA TYR A 448 -12.91 -17.65 29.23
C TYR A 448 -12.54 -18.16 30.63
N TYR A 449 -12.61 -19.48 30.87
CA TYR A 449 -12.19 -20.06 32.15
C TYR A 449 -10.71 -19.76 32.43
N LEU A 450 -9.83 -19.97 31.44
CA LEU A 450 -8.41 -19.65 31.57
C LEU A 450 -8.19 -18.16 31.84
N GLN A 451 -8.96 -17.28 31.21
CA GLN A 451 -8.90 -15.83 31.44
C GLN A 451 -9.28 -15.49 32.89
N GLU A 452 -10.41 -15.98 33.38
CA GLU A 452 -10.88 -15.69 34.74
C GLU A 452 -9.98 -16.30 35.83
N LYS A 453 -9.15 -17.28 35.48
CA LYS A 453 -8.09 -17.81 36.36
C LYS A 453 -6.73 -17.13 36.19
N GLY A 454 -6.60 -16.14 35.31
CA GLY A 454 -5.32 -15.48 35.01
C GLY A 454 -4.30 -16.40 34.34
N LEU A 455 -4.78 -17.45 33.66
CA LEU A 455 -3.98 -18.49 33.02
C LEU A 455 -3.89 -18.34 31.50
N LEU A 456 -4.83 -17.65 30.84
CA LEU A 456 -4.92 -17.62 29.37
C LEU A 456 -3.64 -17.17 28.68
N PHE A 457 -3.04 -16.05 29.12
CA PHE A 457 -1.79 -15.56 28.55
C PHE A 457 -0.61 -16.51 28.78
N LYS A 458 -0.53 -17.12 29.97
CA LYS A 458 0.50 -18.12 30.29
C LYS A 458 0.34 -19.36 29.41
N PHE A 459 -0.90 -19.81 29.23
CA PHE A 459 -1.25 -20.91 28.36
C PHE A 459 -0.85 -20.62 26.91
N TYR A 460 -1.20 -19.46 26.37
CA TYR A 460 -0.83 -19.07 25.01
C TYR A 460 0.69 -19.13 24.81
N LYS A 461 1.48 -18.55 25.72
CA LYS A 461 2.96 -18.56 25.64
C LYS A 461 3.54 -19.97 25.74
N GLU A 462 3.06 -20.77 26.69
CA GLU A 462 3.51 -22.15 26.87
C GLU A 462 3.20 -22.99 25.63
N PHE A 463 1.98 -22.92 25.12
CA PHE A 463 1.58 -23.70 23.96
C PHE A 463 2.33 -23.25 22.71
N HIS A 464 2.41 -21.95 22.43
CA HIS A 464 3.16 -21.43 21.29
C HIS A 464 4.63 -21.90 21.30
N ALA A 465 5.28 -21.93 22.47
CA ALA A 465 6.67 -22.38 22.59
C ALA A 465 6.86 -23.90 22.37
N ASN A 466 5.83 -24.72 22.61
CA ASN A 466 5.90 -26.19 22.54
C ASN A 466 5.05 -26.79 21.40
N CYS A 467 4.58 -25.97 20.45
CA CYS A 467 3.61 -26.41 19.44
C CYS A 467 4.12 -27.56 18.56
N LYS A 468 5.44 -27.72 18.42
CA LYS A 468 6.03 -28.82 17.63
C LYS A 468 5.87 -30.17 18.32
N GLU A 469 5.98 -30.22 19.65
CA GLU A 469 5.87 -31.43 20.47
C GLU A 469 4.44 -31.68 20.98
N ASP A 470 3.60 -30.64 20.98
CA ASP A 470 2.21 -30.63 21.43
C ASP A 470 1.32 -29.83 20.45
N PRO A 471 1.13 -30.30 19.20
CA PRO A 471 0.45 -29.54 18.14
C PRO A 471 -1.02 -29.21 18.44
N THR A 472 -1.65 -29.95 19.34
CA THR A 472 -3.03 -29.69 19.79
C THR A 472 -3.09 -28.73 20.98
N GLY A 473 -1.97 -28.51 21.67
CA GLY A 473 -1.91 -27.75 22.92
C GLY A 473 -2.48 -28.47 24.13
N TYR A 474 -2.88 -29.75 24.00
CA TYR A 474 -3.54 -30.50 25.05
C TYR A 474 -2.63 -30.72 26.27
N LYS A 475 -1.36 -31.08 26.04
CA LYS A 475 -0.41 -31.29 27.14
C LYS A 475 -0.07 -29.98 27.84
N SER A 476 0.09 -28.90 27.07
CA SER A 476 0.29 -27.54 27.55
C SER A 476 -0.90 -27.08 28.40
N LEU A 477 -2.11 -27.41 27.98
CA LEU A 477 -3.34 -27.11 28.72
C LEU A 477 -3.38 -27.85 30.06
N MET A 478 -3.11 -29.17 30.06
CA MET A 478 -3.03 -29.95 31.31
C MET A 478 -1.99 -29.39 32.28
N LYS A 479 -0.81 -29.03 31.76
CA LYS A 479 0.29 -28.43 32.54
C LYS A 479 -0.14 -27.12 33.19
N ILE A 480 -0.74 -26.22 32.42
CA ILE A 480 -1.13 -24.88 32.91
C ILE A 480 -2.30 -24.95 33.89
N LEU A 481 -3.23 -25.87 33.68
CA LEU A 481 -4.32 -26.15 34.62
C LEU A 481 -3.84 -26.88 35.89
N GLY A 482 -2.67 -27.52 35.84
CA GLY A 482 -2.16 -28.36 36.92
C GLY A 482 -2.97 -29.64 37.13
N VAL A 483 -3.60 -30.15 36.08
CA VAL A 483 -4.51 -31.31 36.15
C VAL A 483 -3.85 -32.56 35.59
N LYS A 484 -4.11 -33.72 36.23
CA LYS A 484 -3.70 -35.05 35.73
C LYS A 484 -4.85 -35.81 35.06
N ASP A 485 -6.09 -35.42 35.36
CA ASP A 485 -7.31 -36.04 34.85
C ASP A 485 -8.16 -34.97 34.17
N MET A 486 -8.10 -34.92 32.84
CA MET A 486 -8.84 -33.94 32.06
C MET A 486 -10.34 -34.19 32.07
N LYS A 487 -10.80 -35.44 32.23
CA LYS A 487 -12.22 -35.76 32.30
C LYS A 487 -12.83 -35.20 33.58
N LYS A 488 -12.14 -35.41 34.71
CA LYS A 488 -12.54 -34.79 35.98
C LYS A 488 -12.53 -33.26 35.90
N PHE A 489 -11.50 -32.66 35.30
CA PHE A 489 -11.47 -31.22 35.07
C PHE A 489 -12.67 -30.77 34.23
N GLN A 490 -13.00 -31.48 33.16
CA GLN A 490 -14.13 -31.15 32.30
C GLN A 490 -15.46 -31.17 33.05
N GLU A 491 -15.69 -32.14 33.95
CA GLU A 491 -16.88 -32.14 34.80
C GLU A 491 -16.94 -30.93 35.74
N GLU A 492 -15.80 -30.54 36.32
CA GLU A 492 -15.69 -29.34 37.16
C GLU A 492 -15.90 -28.05 36.36
N TRP A 493 -15.32 -27.98 35.16
CA TRP A 493 -15.51 -26.88 34.22
C TRP A 493 -16.96 -26.78 33.75
N GLN A 494 -17.64 -27.90 33.46
CA GLN A 494 -19.07 -27.90 33.13
C GLN A 494 -19.91 -27.36 34.29
N LYS A 495 -19.63 -27.76 35.54
CA LYS A 495 -20.28 -27.19 36.73
C LYS A 495 -20.02 -25.69 36.87
N TYR A 496 -18.83 -25.22 36.51
CA TYR A 496 -18.52 -23.79 36.48
C TYR A 496 -19.34 -23.07 35.40
N VAL A 497 -19.37 -23.57 34.17
CA VAL A 497 -20.16 -23.00 33.06
C VAL A 497 -21.65 -22.95 33.37
N MET A 498 -22.18 -23.98 34.05
CA MET A 498 -23.58 -24.02 34.49
C MET A 498 -23.96 -22.96 35.52
N LYS A 499 -22.97 -22.33 36.19
CA LYS A 499 -23.18 -21.22 37.14
C LYS A 499 -23.03 -19.84 36.49
N LEU A 500 -22.49 -19.78 35.27
CA LEU A 500 -22.36 -18.51 34.57
C LEU A 500 -23.73 -17.98 34.15
N THR A 501 -23.85 -16.66 34.17
CA THR A 501 -25.02 -15.93 33.67
C THR A 501 -24.60 -15.05 32.51
N PHE A 502 -25.57 -14.74 31.64
CA PHE A 502 -25.40 -13.65 30.68
C PHE A 502 -25.22 -12.33 31.46
N PRO A 503 -24.40 -11.37 31.00
CA PRO A 503 -24.08 -10.15 31.75
C PRO A 503 -25.30 -9.26 31.98
#